data_AF-A0ABC8LK85-F1
#
_entry.id   AF-A0ABC8LK85-F1
#
_cell.length_a   1.000
_cell.length_b   1.000
_cell.length_c   1.000
_cell.angle_alpha   90.00
_cell.angle_beta   90.00
_cell.angle_gamma   90.00
#
_symmetry.space_group_name_H-M   'P 1'
#
loop_
_entity.id
_entity.type
_entity.pdbx_description
1 polymer ?
#
loop_
_entity_poly.entity_id
_entity_poly.type
_entity_poly.pdbx_seq_one_letter_code
_entity_poly.pdbx_strand_id
1 'polypeptide(L)'
;MFLRRLLKPSQISSSVGTIRTISSSRHLTPSVPSTPALKRKLFANLKSSQIPCDDVLRDMEEQGFQMAMADLTRWANLMSKQGLEEKSSEIFSFVECKCRILMNESVLHPAGNGASEFFGRSTFRKIGKRIAPSVVNVDGPNECYGSGILFGKEGKIITCAHIVLNLDKFRKSPVYRSKTFEVMITFNCGQKFRGVVADCDAGHDLALVKIEAPAKSSFSPAVFGVSKYVSVGDMVLSIGNPLQFKDSFSSGIISCVKRTKKEIHATGDCQFYLQTDCALNEGNSGGPVVNLDGEVIGVNCAFGDGNVGVGFAMPIDTVVKVMKERNW
;
A
#
# COMPACT_ATOMS: atom_id res chain seq x y z
N MET A 1 -5.24 4.28 -21.60
CA MET A 1 -4.65 5.28 -22.52
C MET A 1 -3.45 4.73 -23.34
N PHE A 2 -3.02 3.48 -23.09
CA PHE A 2 -1.83 2.86 -23.68
C PHE A 2 -2.09 2.17 -25.05
N LEU A 3 -3.24 1.50 -25.22
CA LEU A 3 -3.68 0.90 -26.50
C LEU A 3 -3.83 1.90 -27.67
N ARG A 4 -4.15 3.18 -27.40
CA ARG A 4 -4.25 4.22 -28.44
C ARG A 4 -2.91 4.61 -29.06
N ARG A 5 -1.78 4.32 -28.39
CA ARG A 5 -0.43 4.60 -28.91
C ARG A 5 0.17 3.42 -29.69
N LEU A 6 -0.38 2.21 -29.53
CA LEU A 6 0.06 1.00 -30.24
C LEU A 6 -0.55 0.84 -31.65
N LEU A 7 -1.57 1.63 -31.97
CA LEU A 7 -2.21 1.66 -33.28
C LEU A 7 -2.14 3.09 -33.83
N LYS A 8 -1.17 3.37 -34.71
CA LYS A 8 -1.15 4.65 -35.44
C LYS A 8 -2.48 4.83 -36.18
N PRO A 9 -3.14 6.01 -36.11
CA PRO A 9 -4.39 6.28 -36.84
C PRO A 9 -4.28 6.24 -38.37
N SER A 10 -3.07 6.17 -38.94
CA SER A 10 -2.83 6.37 -40.38
C SER A 10 -2.75 5.08 -41.22
N GLN A 11 -3.11 3.92 -40.68
CA GLN A 11 -3.09 2.63 -41.42
C GLN A 11 -4.42 1.89 -41.37
N ILE A 12 -5.52 2.55 -40.98
CA ILE A 12 -6.88 2.00 -41.15
C ILE A 12 -7.31 2.29 -42.60
N SER A 13 -6.76 1.50 -43.53
CA SER A 13 -7.31 1.40 -44.89
C SER A 13 -8.38 0.32 -44.91
N SER A 14 -9.63 0.78 -44.99
CA SER A 14 -10.81 0.26 -45.71
C SER A 14 -11.25 -1.23 -45.70
N SER A 15 -10.63 -2.16 -44.96
CA SER A 15 -11.10 -3.57 -44.98
C SER A 15 -11.43 -4.20 -43.62
N VAL A 16 -11.48 -3.43 -42.54
CA VAL A 16 -11.96 -3.91 -41.23
C VAL A 16 -13.20 -3.13 -40.83
N GLY A 17 -14.34 -3.81 -40.86
CA GLY A 17 -15.64 -3.26 -40.47
C GLY A 17 -15.57 -2.57 -39.11
N THR A 18 -15.97 -1.29 -39.14
CA THR A 18 -16.51 -0.45 -38.06
C THR A 18 -16.36 -0.99 -36.64
N ILE A 19 -15.29 -0.58 -35.93
CA ILE A 19 -15.30 -0.57 -34.47
C ILE A 19 -16.26 0.55 -34.06
N ARG A 20 -17.52 0.20 -33.82
CA ARG A 20 -18.48 1.10 -33.15
C ARG A 20 -17.91 1.43 -31.77
N THR A 21 -17.62 2.71 -31.56
CA THR A 21 -17.51 3.32 -30.24
C THR A 21 -18.77 2.99 -29.43
N ILE A 22 -18.63 2.22 -28.36
CA ILE A 22 -19.69 2.04 -27.36
C ILE A 22 -19.29 2.82 -26.12
N SER A 23 -20.13 3.81 -25.82
CA SER A 23 -20.16 4.61 -24.61
C SER A 23 -20.41 3.75 -23.37
N SER A 24 -19.80 4.14 -22.25
CA SER A 24 -20.32 4.03 -20.88
C SER A 24 -21.27 2.85 -20.56
N SER A 25 -20.73 1.70 -20.14
CA SER A 25 -21.13 0.92 -18.94
C SER A 25 -20.70 -0.56 -19.02
N ARG A 26 -20.27 -1.09 -17.85
CA ARG A 26 -20.26 -2.50 -17.36
C ARG A 26 -19.55 -3.61 -18.15
N HIS A 27 -18.74 -4.37 -17.40
CA HIS A 27 -18.21 -5.73 -17.65
C HIS A 27 -17.60 -6.00 -19.03
N LEU A 28 -16.27 -5.92 -19.12
CA LEU A 28 -15.49 -6.46 -20.23
C LEU A 28 -15.53 -8.00 -20.15
N THR A 29 -16.18 -8.66 -21.11
CA THR A 29 -15.98 -10.09 -21.35
C THR A 29 -14.55 -10.28 -21.89
N PRO A 30 -13.74 -11.18 -21.31
CA PRO A 30 -12.37 -11.36 -21.76
C PRO A 30 -12.35 -11.78 -23.24
N SER A 31 -11.65 -11.02 -24.08
CA SER A 31 -11.51 -11.33 -25.50
C SER A 31 -10.17 -11.99 -25.75
N VAL A 32 -10.18 -13.26 -26.16
CA VAL A 32 -8.96 -13.95 -26.63
C VAL A 32 -8.60 -13.41 -28.01
N PRO A 33 -7.34 -13.03 -28.28
CA PRO A 33 -6.88 -12.69 -29.64
C PRO A 33 -7.12 -13.86 -30.61
N SER A 34 -8.22 -13.82 -31.35
CA SER A 34 -8.69 -14.98 -32.14
C SER A 34 -8.05 -15.07 -33.52
N THR A 35 -7.49 -13.99 -34.06
CA THR A 35 -6.95 -13.98 -35.44
C THR A 35 -5.42 -14.15 -35.50
N PRO A 36 -4.89 -14.94 -36.44
CA PRO A 36 -3.45 -15.07 -36.66
C PRO A 36 -2.73 -13.74 -36.96
N ALA A 37 -3.44 -12.76 -37.54
CA ALA A 37 -2.89 -11.43 -37.80
C ALA A 37 -2.64 -10.65 -36.50
N LEU A 38 -3.58 -10.69 -35.56
CA LEU A 38 -3.43 -10.03 -34.27
C LEU A 38 -2.32 -10.66 -33.44
N LYS A 39 -2.25 -12.00 -33.41
CA LYS A 39 -1.17 -12.74 -32.73
C LYS A 39 0.23 -12.37 -33.26
N ARG A 40 0.39 -12.26 -34.58
CA ARG A 40 1.66 -11.82 -35.19
C ARG A 40 2.04 -10.39 -34.79
N LYS A 41 1.06 -9.48 -34.74
CA LYS A 41 1.30 -8.09 -34.34
C LYS A 41 1.70 -7.98 -32.86
N LEU A 42 1.05 -8.72 -31.98
CA LEU A 42 1.38 -8.78 -30.57
C LEU A 42 2.80 -9.33 -30.35
N PHE A 43 3.16 -10.42 -31.01
CA PHE A 43 4.51 -10.97 -30.96
C PHE A 43 5.57 -9.97 -31.45
N ALA A 44 5.31 -9.25 -32.55
CA ALA A 44 6.21 -8.22 -33.07
C ALA A 44 6.38 -7.03 -32.11
N ASN A 45 5.32 -6.68 -31.37
CA ASN A 45 5.37 -5.64 -30.35
C ASN A 45 6.18 -6.08 -29.13
N LEU A 46 5.98 -7.31 -28.62
CA LEU A 46 6.81 -7.85 -27.54
C LEU A 46 8.29 -7.86 -27.94
N LYS A 47 8.58 -8.24 -29.19
CA LYS A 47 9.94 -8.23 -29.73
C LYS A 47 10.58 -6.84 -29.76
N SER A 48 9.83 -5.80 -30.14
CA SER A 48 10.35 -4.42 -30.28
C SER A 48 10.19 -3.54 -29.04
N SER A 49 9.43 -3.99 -28.04
CA SER A 49 9.17 -3.26 -26.80
C SER A 49 10.45 -3.00 -26.00
N GLN A 50 10.58 -1.78 -25.46
CA GLN A 50 11.58 -1.44 -24.42
C GLN A 50 11.09 -1.76 -23.00
N ILE A 51 9.81 -2.11 -22.86
CA ILE A 51 9.18 -2.56 -21.61
C ILE A 51 9.32 -4.08 -21.54
N PRO A 52 9.63 -4.66 -20.36
CA PRO A 52 9.64 -6.10 -20.14
C PRO A 52 8.40 -6.80 -20.66
N CYS A 53 8.57 -7.96 -21.27
CA CYS A 53 7.49 -8.70 -21.91
C CYS A 53 6.41 -9.12 -20.90
N ASP A 54 6.80 -9.45 -19.67
CA ASP A 54 5.86 -9.82 -18.60
C ASP A 54 4.95 -8.64 -18.20
N ASP A 55 5.50 -7.43 -18.06
CA ASP A 55 4.72 -6.22 -17.78
C ASP A 55 3.70 -5.92 -18.90
N VAL A 56 4.10 -6.07 -20.17
CA VAL A 56 3.21 -5.88 -21.33
C VAL A 56 2.08 -6.92 -21.33
N LEU A 57 2.41 -8.18 -21.07
CA LEU A 57 1.45 -9.28 -21.04
C LEU A 57 0.43 -9.12 -19.88
N ARG A 58 0.88 -8.61 -18.74
CA ARG A 58 0.02 -8.32 -17.58
C ARG A 58 -0.94 -7.17 -17.84
N ASP A 59 -0.46 -6.04 -18.39
CA ASP A 59 -1.33 -4.91 -18.75
C ASP A 59 -2.39 -5.31 -19.80
N MET A 60 -2.04 -6.23 -20.71
CA MET A 60 -3.00 -6.81 -21.64
C MET A 60 -4.09 -7.63 -20.93
N GLU A 61 -3.72 -8.50 -19.99
CA GLU A 61 -4.69 -9.29 -19.22
C GLU A 61 -5.57 -8.43 -18.31
N GLU A 62 -5.02 -7.40 -17.66
CA GLU A 62 -5.79 -6.40 -16.88
C GLU A 62 -6.84 -5.67 -17.75
N GLN A 63 -6.53 -5.47 -19.04
CA GLN A 63 -7.44 -4.86 -20.02
C GLN A 63 -8.42 -5.88 -20.64
N GLY A 64 -8.41 -7.14 -20.18
CA GLY A 64 -9.32 -8.20 -20.61
C GLY A 64 -8.84 -9.01 -21.82
N PHE A 65 -7.59 -8.87 -22.25
CA PHE A 65 -7.01 -9.71 -23.32
C PHE A 65 -6.37 -10.97 -22.73
N GLN A 66 -7.04 -12.11 -22.89
CA GLN A 66 -6.53 -13.39 -22.40
C GLN A 66 -5.69 -14.09 -23.47
N MET A 67 -4.42 -14.39 -23.16
CA MET A 67 -3.54 -15.16 -24.04
C MET A 67 -3.50 -16.63 -23.69
N ALA A 68 -3.51 -17.48 -24.72
CA ALA A 68 -3.39 -18.93 -24.55
C ALA A 68 -1.96 -19.33 -24.16
N MET A 69 -1.84 -20.27 -23.24
CA MET A 69 -0.55 -20.82 -22.77
C MET A 69 0.31 -21.33 -23.93
N ALA A 70 -0.31 -22.01 -24.90
CA ALA A 70 0.39 -22.51 -26.08
C ALA A 70 1.03 -21.39 -26.93
N ASP A 71 0.37 -20.24 -27.05
CA ASP A 71 0.92 -19.10 -27.80
C ASP A 71 2.10 -18.48 -27.05
N LEU A 72 1.99 -18.31 -25.73
CA LEU A 72 3.06 -17.78 -24.88
C LEU A 72 4.30 -18.67 -24.91
N THR A 73 4.15 -19.97 -24.70
CA THR A 73 5.24 -20.94 -24.78
C THR A 73 5.88 -20.96 -26.17
N ARG A 74 5.06 -20.86 -27.24
CA ARG A 74 5.58 -20.75 -28.61
C ARG A 74 6.40 -19.47 -28.80
N TRP A 75 5.94 -18.34 -28.28
CA TRP A 75 6.63 -17.06 -28.42
C TRP A 75 7.95 -17.04 -27.64
N ALA A 76 7.98 -17.55 -26.41
CA ALA A 76 9.20 -17.66 -25.62
C ALA A 76 10.27 -18.48 -26.37
N ASN A 77 9.91 -19.67 -26.86
CA ASN A 77 10.80 -20.51 -27.66
C ASN A 77 11.28 -19.85 -28.95
N LEU A 78 10.44 -19.04 -29.61
CA LEU A 78 10.84 -18.28 -30.80
C LEU A 78 11.81 -17.13 -30.46
N MET A 79 11.65 -16.48 -29.30
CA MET A 79 12.56 -15.43 -28.84
C MET A 79 13.94 -16.02 -28.51
N SER A 80 14.00 -17.14 -27.79
CA SER A 80 15.26 -17.84 -27.51
C SER A 80 15.98 -18.26 -28.81
N LYS A 81 15.26 -18.86 -29.77
CA LYS A 81 15.82 -19.18 -31.10
C LYS A 81 16.34 -17.98 -31.88
N GLN A 82 15.90 -16.77 -31.56
CA GLN A 82 16.35 -15.52 -32.18
C GLN A 82 17.43 -14.79 -31.38
N GLY A 83 17.96 -15.40 -30.33
CA GLY A 83 18.99 -14.81 -29.45
C GLY A 83 18.45 -13.78 -28.46
N LEU A 84 17.12 -13.71 -28.27
CA LEU A 84 16.47 -12.80 -27.32
C LEU A 84 16.15 -13.53 -26.01
N GLU A 85 17.20 -14.00 -25.32
CA GLU A 85 17.07 -14.84 -24.11
C GLU A 85 16.40 -14.11 -22.94
N GLU A 86 16.69 -12.82 -22.76
CA GLU A 86 16.05 -12.00 -21.71
C GLU A 86 14.52 -11.95 -21.93
N LYS A 87 14.08 -11.66 -23.16
CA LYS A 87 12.65 -11.63 -23.51
C LYS A 87 11.99 -13.01 -23.44
N SER A 88 12.73 -14.06 -23.79
CA SER A 88 12.29 -15.44 -23.63
C SER A 88 12.01 -15.75 -22.15
N SER A 89 12.96 -15.40 -21.28
CA SER A 89 12.86 -15.58 -19.83
C SER A 89 11.70 -14.80 -19.22
N GLU A 90 11.49 -13.55 -19.65
CA GLU A 90 10.33 -12.73 -19.22
C GLU A 90 9.00 -13.40 -19.57
N ILE A 91 8.86 -13.94 -20.79
CA ILE A 91 7.63 -14.66 -21.19
C ILE A 91 7.48 -15.96 -20.40
N PHE A 92 8.56 -16.71 -20.15
CA PHE A 92 8.50 -17.93 -19.34
C PHE A 92 8.14 -17.65 -17.87
N SER A 93 8.67 -16.57 -17.28
CA SER A 93 8.29 -16.10 -15.95
C SER A 93 6.79 -15.80 -15.87
N PHE A 94 6.24 -15.15 -16.90
CA PHE A 94 4.80 -14.91 -17.01
C PHE A 94 3.99 -16.23 -17.14
N VAL A 95 4.46 -17.18 -17.95
CA VAL A 95 3.84 -18.51 -18.12
C VAL A 95 3.84 -19.29 -16.79
N GLU A 96 4.97 -19.33 -16.09
CA GLU A 96 5.11 -20.01 -14.81
C GLU A 96 4.17 -19.41 -13.76
N CYS A 97 4.10 -18.07 -13.70
CA CYS A 97 3.15 -17.34 -12.89
C CYS A 97 1.70 -17.74 -13.20
N LYS A 98 1.35 -17.82 -14.49
CA LYS A 98 -0.01 -18.18 -14.92
C LYS A 98 -0.35 -19.64 -14.59
N CYS A 99 0.59 -20.57 -14.76
CA CYS A 99 0.45 -21.96 -14.32
C CYS A 99 0.23 -22.04 -12.81
N ARG A 100 1.00 -21.28 -12.02
CA ARG A 100 0.90 -21.29 -10.55
C ARG A 100 -0.46 -20.82 -10.08
N ILE A 101 -1.02 -19.78 -10.71
CA ILE A 101 -2.39 -19.31 -10.43
C ILE A 101 -3.42 -20.41 -10.75
N LEU A 102 -3.33 -21.02 -11.93
CA LEU A 102 -4.24 -22.07 -12.36
C LEU A 102 -4.15 -23.35 -11.50
N MET A 103 -2.96 -23.67 -10.97
CA MET A 103 -2.77 -24.84 -10.10
C MET A 103 -3.17 -24.59 -8.64
N ASN A 104 -3.08 -23.34 -8.16
CA ASN A 104 -3.44 -22.96 -6.79
C ASN A 104 -4.95 -22.66 -6.62
N GLU A 105 -5.75 -22.64 -7.69
CA GLU A 105 -7.22 -22.56 -7.65
C GLU A 105 -7.91 -23.84 -7.14
N SER A 106 -7.18 -24.93 -6.89
CA SER A 106 -7.78 -26.18 -6.40
C SER A 106 -7.99 -26.24 -4.88
N VAL A 107 -7.50 -25.25 -4.12
CA VAL A 107 -7.71 -25.17 -2.67
C VAL A 107 -8.00 -23.72 -2.28
N LEU A 108 -9.29 -23.32 -2.28
CA LEU A 108 -9.98 -22.50 -1.27
C LEU A 108 -11.31 -21.93 -1.81
N HIS A 109 -12.29 -21.85 -0.90
CA HIS A 109 -13.67 -21.41 -1.11
C HIS A 109 -13.80 -19.95 -1.62
N PRO A 110 -14.91 -19.62 -2.31
CA PRO A 110 -15.09 -18.34 -2.99
C PRO A 110 -15.45 -17.22 -2.01
N ALA A 111 -14.68 -16.14 -2.03
CA ALA A 111 -15.11 -14.84 -1.53
C ALA A 111 -14.50 -13.71 -2.37
N GLY A 112 -15.32 -13.14 -3.26
CA GLY A 112 -15.13 -11.77 -3.77
C GLY A 112 -14.35 -11.62 -5.07
N ASN A 113 -14.91 -10.83 -6.00
CA ASN A 113 -14.32 -10.40 -7.26
C ASN A 113 -13.04 -9.56 -7.06
N GLY A 114 -11.91 -10.20 -6.81
CA GLY A 114 -10.59 -9.58 -6.83
C GLY A 114 -9.71 -10.26 -7.87
N ALA A 115 -9.34 -9.54 -8.93
CA ALA A 115 -8.26 -9.99 -9.80
C ALA A 115 -7.01 -10.21 -8.94
N SER A 116 -6.39 -11.38 -9.04
CA SER A 116 -5.11 -11.68 -8.40
C SER A 116 -4.06 -10.67 -8.91
N GLU A 117 -3.80 -9.61 -8.14
CA GLU A 117 -2.74 -8.65 -8.44
C GLU A 117 -1.40 -9.31 -8.14
N PHE A 118 -0.65 -9.61 -9.20
CA PHE A 118 0.69 -10.16 -9.08
C PHE A 118 1.66 -9.14 -8.49
N PHE A 119 2.59 -9.62 -7.65
CA PHE A 119 3.69 -8.85 -7.09
C PHE A 119 4.72 -8.48 -8.19
N GLY A 120 4.40 -7.45 -8.98
CA GLY A 120 5.27 -6.89 -10.03
C GLY A 120 6.07 -5.67 -9.56
N ARG A 121 6.95 -5.15 -10.44
CA ARG A 121 7.77 -3.94 -10.19
C ARG A 121 6.97 -2.71 -9.75
N SER A 122 5.68 -2.66 -10.07
CA SER A 122 4.79 -1.54 -9.75
C SER A 122 4.03 -1.67 -8.43
N THR A 123 4.06 -2.83 -7.76
CA THR A 123 3.22 -3.13 -6.58
C THR A 123 3.43 -2.13 -5.46
N PHE A 124 4.67 -1.97 -4.99
CA PHE A 124 5.01 -0.98 -3.95
C PHE A 124 4.70 0.46 -4.38
N ARG A 125 4.83 0.77 -5.67
CA ARG A 125 4.46 2.09 -6.20
C ARG A 125 2.94 2.32 -6.20
N LYS A 126 2.14 1.30 -6.51
CA LYS A 126 0.67 1.35 -6.43
C LYS A 126 0.24 1.54 -4.98
N ILE A 127 0.80 0.75 -4.06
CA ILE A 127 0.53 0.86 -2.62
C ILE A 127 0.92 2.24 -2.11
N GLY A 128 2.13 2.72 -2.42
CA GLY A 128 2.61 4.04 -2.03
C GLY A 128 1.70 5.16 -2.51
N LYS A 129 1.23 5.11 -3.76
CA LYS A 129 0.25 6.08 -4.28
C LYS A 129 -1.09 6.04 -3.55
N ARG A 130 -1.53 4.85 -3.12
CA ARG A 130 -2.80 4.66 -2.42
C ARG A 130 -2.71 5.20 -0.98
N ILE A 131 -1.64 4.88 -0.27
CA ILE A 131 -1.53 5.17 1.16
C ILE A 131 -0.92 6.54 1.48
N ALA A 132 0.05 7.03 0.70
CA ALA A 132 0.80 8.25 1.04
C ALA A 132 -0.08 9.49 1.30
N PRO A 133 -1.17 9.75 0.55
CA PRO A 133 -2.07 10.88 0.85
C PRO A 133 -2.77 10.81 2.21
N SER A 134 -2.79 9.61 2.82
CA SER A 134 -3.40 9.33 4.12
C SER A 134 -2.39 9.39 5.27
N VAL A 135 -1.10 9.56 4.98
CA VAL A 135 -0.02 9.62 5.98
C VAL A 135 0.43 11.07 6.13
N VAL A 136 0.54 11.51 7.38
CA VAL A 136 0.93 12.88 7.73
C VAL A 136 2.11 12.88 8.68
N ASN A 137 2.92 13.93 8.63
CA ASN A 137 3.85 14.25 9.72
C ASN A 137 3.09 14.96 10.84
N VAL A 138 3.34 14.56 12.07
CA VAL A 138 2.80 15.16 13.30
C VAL A 138 3.97 15.72 14.08
N ASP A 139 4.06 17.06 14.11
CA ASP A 139 5.02 17.77 14.96
C ASP A 139 4.31 18.15 16.25
N GLY A 140 4.65 17.42 17.31
CA GLY A 140 4.15 17.61 18.66
C GLY A 140 5.00 18.61 19.48
N PRO A 141 4.59 18.89 20.72
CA PRO A 141 5.32 19.79 21.60
C PRO A 141 6.70 19.24 22.01
N ASN A 142 7.62 20.12 22.40
CA ASN A 142 8.95 19.78 22.91
C ASN A 142 9.85 18.98 21.95
N GLU A 143 9.76 19.28 20.65
CA GLU A 143 10.53 18.64 19.57
C GLU A 143 10.20 17.15 19.41
N CYS A 144 9.03 16.71 19.88
CA CYS A 144 8.53 15.38 19.60
C CYS A 144 7.90 15.37 18.21
N TYR A 145 8.26 14.42 17.38
CA TYR A 145 7.72 14.29 16.04
C TYR A 145 7.46 12.83 15.70
N GLY A 146 6.55 12.61 14.77
CA GLY A 146 6.21 11.30 14.27
C GLY A 146 5.29 11.37 13.08
N SER A 147 4.66 10.24 12.78
CA SER A 147 3.70 10.10 11.71
C SER A 147 2.28 9.96 12.26
N GLY A 148 1.29 10.13 11.39
CA GLY A 148 -0.10 9.92 11.71
C GLY A 148 -0.87 9.37 10.51
N ILE A 149 -2.00 8.73 10.80
CA ILE A 149 -2.85 8.08 9.82
C ILE A 149 -4.19 8.81 9.78
N LEU A 150 -4.51 9.39 8.63
CA LEU A 150 -5.78 10.03 8.37
C LEU A 150 -6.87 8.98 8.25
N PHE A 151 -7.98 9.19 8.95
CA PHE A 151 -9.15 8.31 8.91
C PHE A 151 -10.44 9.14 8.89
N GLY A 152 -11.49 8.57 8.32
CA GLY A 152 -12.75 9.30 8.10
C GLY A 152 -12.59 10.49 7.15
N LYS A 153 -13.68 11.23 6.91
CA LYS A 153 -13.65 12.39 6.00
C LYS A 153 -13.51 13.72 6.76
N GLU A 154 -13.57 13.67 8.09
CA GLU A 154 -13.67 14.83 8.97
C GLU A 154 -12.30 15.41 9.38
N GLY A 155 -11.21 14.95 8.75
CA GLY A 155 -9.85 15.38 9.07
C GLY A 155 -9.37 14.87 10.43
N LYS A 156 -9.69 13.62 10.76
CA LYS A 156 -9.20 12.96 11.98
C LYS A 156 -7.94 12.17 11.69
N ILE A 157 -7.02 12.17 12.64
CA ILE A 157 -5.72 11.51 12.55
C ILE A 157 -5.52 10.65 13.80
N ILE A 158 -5.09 9.41 13.60
CA ILE A 158 -4.51 8.60 14.67
C ILE A 158 -3.00 8.74 14.64
N THR A 159 -2.40 8.89 15.81
CA THR A 159 -0.95 8.89 16.02
C THR A 159 -0.63 8.26 17.38
N CYS A 160 0.65 8.17 17.74
CA CYS A 160 1.04 7.69 19.06
C CYS A 160 0.86 8.77 20.14
N ALA A 161 0.48 8.35 21.34
CA ALA A 161 0.32 9.26 22.47
C ALA A 161 1.64 9.96 22.83
N HIS A 162 2.75 9.24 22.82
CA HIS A 162 4.06 9.80 23.18
C HIS A 162 4.54 10.93 22.24
N ILE A 163 4.03 10.99 21.00
CA ILE A 163 4.34 12.08 20.05
C ILE A 163 3.69 13.38 20.50
N VAL A 164 2.46 13.31 21.01
CA VAL A 164 1.67 14.49 21.38
C VAL A 164 1.71 14.80 22.87
N LEU A 165 2.06 13.81 23.70
CA LEU A 165 2.20 13.88 25.15
C LEU A 165 3.53 13.23 25.58
N ASN A 166 4.62 14.00 25.58
CA ASN A 166 5.89 13.51 26.16
C ASN A 166 5.94 13.80 27.66
N LEU A 167 5.47 12.83 28.47
CA LEU A 167 5.35 12.93 29.93
C LEU A 167 6.67 13.30 30.66
N ASP A 168 7.83 12.90 30.13
CA ASP A 168 9.14 13.12 30.76
C ASP A 168 9.63 14.56 30.64
N LYS A 169 9.42 15.21 29.48
CA LYS A 169 9.63 16.68 29.33
C LYS A 169 8.46 17.50 29.90
N PHE A 170 7.28 16.88 30.05
CA PHE A 170 6.03 17.52 30.53
C PHE A 170 6.03 17.89 32.01
N ARG A 171 6.73 17.16 32.89
CA ARG A 171 6.73 17.42 34.34
C ARG A 171 7.19 18.84 34.74
N LYS A 172 7.88 19.56 33.85
CA LYS A 172 8.43 20.91 34.11
C LYS A 172 7.81 22.02 33.24
N SER A 173 6.86 21.72 32.33
CA SER A 173 6.36 22.69 31.36
C SER A 173 5.05 23.39 31.80
N PRO A 174 4.94 24.74 31.70
CA PRO A 174 3.70 25.47 32.00
C PRO A 174 2.51 25.08 31.11
N VAL A 175 2.80 24.47 29.95
CA VAL A 175 1.80 23.99 28.97
C VAL A 175 0.96 22.83 29.52
N TYR A 176 1.42 22.14 30.58
CA TYR A 176 0.71 21.06 31.27
C TYR A 176 -0.71 21.43 31.75
N ARG A 177 -0.98 22.72 31.99
CA ARG A 177 -2.30 23.19 32.45
C ARG A 177 -3.30 23.48 31.32
N SER A 178 -2.87 23.44 30.06
CA SER A 178 -3.77 23.61 28.92
C SER A 178 -4.45 22.28 28.60
N LYS A 179 -5.79 22.27 28.60
CA LYS A 179 -6.61 21.08 28.25
C LYS A 179 -6.52 20.70 26.76
N THR A 180 -5.95 21.57 25.93
CA THR A 180 -5.86 21.40 24.47
C THR A 180 -4.43 21.67 24.03
N PHE A 181 -3.83 20.69 23.35
CA PHE A 181 -2.50 20.80 22.75
C PHE A 181 -2.64 20.98 21.25
N GLU A 182 -1.85 21.91 20.72
CA GLU A 182 -1.74 22.13 19.30
C GLU A 182 -0.57 21.33 18.75
N VAL A 183 -0.78 20.78 17.57
CA VAL A 183 0.25 20.11 16.79
C VAL A 183 0.25 20.68 15.39
N MET A 184 1.37 20.59 14.71
CA MET A 184 1.43 20.94 13.30
C MET A 184 1.32 19.64 12.50
N ILE A 185 0.43 19.62 11.51
CA ILE A 185 0.21 18.51 10.58
C ILE A 185 0.76 18.87 9.20
N THR A 186 1.74 18.12 8.69
CA THR A 186 2.26 18.29 7.33
C THR A 186 1.88 17.08 6.48
N PHE A 187 1.16 17.32 5.39
CA PHE A 187 0.89 16.32 4.37
C PHE A 187 2.11 16.11 3.47
N ASN A 188 2.16 14.96 2.79
CA ASN A 188 3.21 14.63 1.82
C ASN A 188 3.40 15.70 0.72
N CYS A 189 2.30 16.30 0.25
CA CYS A 189 2.31 17.41 -0.72
C CYS A 189 2.91 18.71 -0.18
N GLY A 190 3.29 18.75 1.10
CA GLY A 190 3.86 19.91 1.79
C GLY A 190 2.81 20.84 2.41
N GLN A 191 1.53 20.58 2.20
CA GLN A 191 0.46 21.35 2.84
C GLN A 191 0.51 21.18 4.36
N LYS A 192 0.40 22.32 5.06
CA LYS A 192 0.44 22.36 6.52
C LYS A 192 -0.90 22.79 7.08
N PHE A 193 -1.29 22.17 8.18
CA PHE A 193 -2.47 22.55 8.95
C PHE A 193 -2.14 22.57 10.43
N ARG A 194 -2.86 23.43 11.16
CA ARG A 194 -2.92 23.33 12.61
C ARG A 194 -3.82 22.14 12.97
N GLY A 195 -3.42 21.37 13.96
CA GLY A 195 -4.18 20.26 14.52
C GLY A 195 -4.37 20.46 16.01
N VAL A 196 -5.47 19.95 16.54
CA VAL A 196 -5.76 19.93 17.99
C VAL A 196 -5.81 18.48 18.44
N VAL A 197 -5.08 18.17 19.51
CA VAL A 197 -5.19 16.87 20.19
C VAL A 197 -6.56 16.83 20.87
N ALA A 198 -7.49 16.07 20.28
CA ALA A 198 -8.87 16.00 20.71
C ALA A 198 -9.05 15.01 21.87
N ASP A 199 -8.29 13.92 21.86
CA ASP A 199 -8.26 12.94 22.95
C ASP A 199 -6.94 12.15 22.91
N CYS A 200 -6.58 11.55 24.05
CA CYS A 200 -5.37 10.74 24.18
C CYS A 200 -5.59 9.57 25.13
N ASP A 201 -5.10 8.40 24.71
CA ASP A 201 -5.05 7.17 25.49
C ASP A 201 -3.58 6.76 25.69
N ALA A 202 -3.00 7.24 26.78
CA ALA A 202 -1.64 6.86 27.17
C ALA A 202 -1.52 5.37 27.51
N GLY A 203 -2.63 4.72 27.90
CA GLY A 203 -2.65 3.27 28.16
C GLY A 203 -2.41 2.49 26.89
N HIS A 204 -2.98 2.90 25.75
CA HIS A 204 -2.75 2.24 24.46
C HIS A 204 -1.69 2.92 23.59
N ASP A 205 -1.00 3.95 24.10
CA ASP A 205 -0.11 4.81 23.32
C ASP A 205 -0.75 5.32 22.01
N LEU A 206 -2.02 5.74 22.08
CA LEU A 206 -2.77 6.28 20.93
C LEU A 206 -3.28 7.69 21.24
N ALA A 207 -3.32 8.53 20.22
CA ALA A 207 -3.94 9.85 20.30
C ALA A 207 -4.81 10.16 19.08
N LEU A 208 -5.90 10.87 19.34
CA LEU A 208 -6.75 11.45 18.32
C LEU A 208 -6.38 12.92 18.11
N VAL A 209 -5.97 13.24 16.89
CA VAL A 209 -5.75 14.62 16.46
C VAL A 209 -6.82 15.00 15.42
N LYS A 210 -7.35 16.21 15.53
CA LYS A 210 -8.29 16.78 14.56
C LYS A 210 -7.64 17.95 13.84
N ILE A 211 -7.68 17.92 12.51
CA ILE A 211 -7.19 19.01 11.67
C ILE A 211 -8.14 20.20 11.75
N GLU A 212 -7.61 21.38 11.99
CA GLU A 212 -8.32 22.65 11.80
C GLU A 212 -8.21 23.08 10.33
N ALA A 213 -9.20 22.67 9.54
CA ALA A 213 -9.26 22.97 8.12
C ALA A 213 -10.58 23.62 7.73
N PRO A 214 -10.60 24.41 6.64
CA PRO A 214 -11.85 24.94 6.07
C PRO A 214 -12.85 23.82 5.75
N ALA A 215 -14.15 24.10 5.87
CA ALA A 215 -15.23 23.12 5.66
C ALA A 215 -15.24 22.43 4.28
N LYS A 216 -14.53 22.97 3.28
CA LYS A 216 -14.42 22.42 1.92
C LYS A 216 -13.15 21.58 1.70
N SER A 217 -12.33 21.37 2.73
CA SER A 217 -11.13 20.56 2.60
C SER A 217 -11.50 19.10 2.32
N SER A 218 -10.87 18.52 1.30
CA SER A 218 -11.02 17.10 0.96
C SER A 218 -9.79 16.35 1.43
N PHE A 219 -10.02 15.31 2.21
CA PHE A 219 -9.01 14.44 2.76
C PHE A 219 -9.12 13.05 2.16
N SER A 220 -7.98 12.36 2.02
CA SER A 220 -7.90 10.99 1.54
C SER A 220 -7.61 10.08 2.73
N PRO A 221 -8.62 9.51 3.39
CA PRO A 221 -8.39 8.62 4.52
C PRO A 221 -7.81 7.28 4.11
N ALA A 222 -7.04 6.69 5.01
CA ALA A 222 -6.56 5.33 4.86
C ALA A 222 -7.73 4.33 4.97
N VAL A 223 -7.59 3.20 4.29
CA VAL A 223 -8.49 2.06 4.46
C VAL A 223 -7.88 1.15 5.51
N PHE A 224 -8.65 0.78 6.52
CA PHE A 224 -8.23 -0.18 7.53
C PHE A 224 -8.55 -1.60 7.06
N GLY A 225 -7.56 -2.48 7.16
CA GLY A 225 -7.71 -3.90 6.92
C GLY A 225 -8.17 -4.62 8.18
N VAL A 226 -7.88 -5.91 8.26
CA VAL A 226 -8.22 -6.76 9.42
C VAL A 226 -6.97 -7.48 9.89
N SER A 227 -6.41 -7.03 11.04
CA SER A 227 -5.17 -7.60 11.56
C SER A 227 -5.31 -9.06 12.02
N LYS A 228 -6.52 -9.53 12.31
CA LYS A 228 -6.80 -10.92 12.66
C LYS A 228 -6.39 -11.93 11.56
N TYR A 229 -6.37 -11.50 10.30
CA TYR A 229 -5.98 -12.36 9.18
C TYR A 229 -4.50 -12.28 8.83
N VAL A 230 -3.75 -11.39 9.48
CA VAL A 230 -2.32 -11.24 9.28
C VAL A 230 -1.60 -12.49 9.80
N SER A 231 -0.67 -12.99 9.00
CA SER A 231 0.15 -14.16 9.26
C SER A 231 1.64 -13.83 9.23
N VAL A 232 2.44 -14.65 9.92
CA VAL A 232 3.90 -14.57 9.82
C VAL A 232 4.31 -14.85 8.38
N GLY A 233 5.19 -14.01 7.83
CA GLY A 233 5.62 -14.05 6.44
C GLY A 233 4.85 -13.13 5.50
N ASP A 234 3.74 -12.53 5.94
CA ASP A 234 3.01 -11.56 5.12
C ASP A 234 3.89 -10.36 4.80
N MET A 235 4.00 -10.02 3.51
CA MET A 235 4.72 -8.84 3.07
C MET A 235 3.97 -7.57 3.47
N VAL A 236 4.74 -6.62 4.00
CA VAL A 236 4.22 -5.37 4.52
C VAL A 236 5.09 -4.19 4.12
N LEU A 237 4.49 -3.02 4.11
CA LEU A 237 5.17 -1.75 3.99
C LEU A 237 4.89 -0.91 5.22
N SER A 238 5.91 -0.27 5.75
CA SER A 238 5.76 0.82 6.71
C SER A 238 6.01 2.14 5.99
N ILE A 239 5.09 3.08 6.18
CA ILE A 239 5.21 4.44 5.66
C ILE A 239 5.34 5.40 6.83
N GLY A 240 6.29 6.31 6.74
CA GLY A 240 6.45 7.37 7.72
C GLY A 240 7.35 8.48 7.22
N ASN A 241 7.61 9.43 8.11
CA ASN A 241 8.53 10.54 7.88
C ASN A 241 9.71 10.47 8.86
N PRO A 242 10.59 9.46 8.74
CA PRO A 242 11.73 9.32 9.62
C PRO A 242 12.67 10.52 9.45
N LEU A 243 13.14 11.09 10.57
CA LEU A 243 14.09 12.21 10.58
C LEU A 243 13.65 13.44 9.73
N GLN A 244 12.34 13.67 9.58
CA GLN A 244 11.77 14.70 8.69
C GLN A 244 12.05 14.51 7.18
N PHE A 245 12.58 13.36 6.76
CA PHE A 245 12.61 12.96 5.36
C PHE A 245 11.22 12.47 4.94
N LYS A 246 10.50 13.35 4.22
CA LYS A 246 9.13 13.09 3.76
C LYS A 246 9.05 11.81 2.92
N ASP A 247 7.96 11.06 3.10
CA ASP A 247 7.57 9.91 2.28
C ASP A 247 8.60 8.77 2.27
N SER A 248 9.16 8.42 3.43
CA SER A 248 10.04 7.25 3.48
C SER A 248 9.21 5.97 3.55
N PHE A 249 9.60 5.02 2.72
CA PHE A 249 9.03 3.69 2.67
C PHE A 249 10.07 2.69 3.16
N SER A 250 9.67 1.82 4.07
CA SER A 250 10.39 0.59 4.36
C SER A 250 9.50 -0.60 4.07
N SER A 251 10.08 -1.63 3.45
CA SER A 251 9.42 -2.90 3.18
C SER A 251 9.98 -3.98 4.08
N GLY A 252 9.14 -4.95 4.42
CA GLY A 252 9.51 -6.10 5.21
C GLY A 252 8.41 -7.15 5.19
N ILE A 253 8.46 -8.03 6.17
CA ILE A 253 7.44 -9.03 6.46
C ILE A 253 6.95 -8.89 7.90
N ILE A 254 5.85 -9.55 8.20
CA ILE A 254 5.44 -9.83 9.58
C ILE A 254 6.29 -10.98 10.11
N SER A 255 7.11 -10.70 11.12
CA SER A 255 7.99 -11.67 11.76
C SER A 255 7.30 -12.41 12.92
N CYS A 256 6.28 -11.81 13.55
CA CYS A 256 5.47 -12.40 14.61
C CYS A 256 4.15 -11.62 14.77
N VAL A 257 3.06 -12.28 15.14
CA VAL A 257 1.74 -11.65 15.32
C VAL A 257 1.31 -11.49 16.79
N LYS A 258 2.08 -12.03 17.73
CA LYS A 258 1.70 -12.14 19.15
C LYS A 258 2.86 -11.82 20.10
N ARG A 259 3.56 -10.71 19.87
CA ARG A 259 4.55 -10.22 20.84
C ARG A 259 3.84 -9.56 22.01
N THR A 260 4.15 -10.01 23.22
CA THR A 260 3.57 -9.45 24.44
C THR A 260 4.24 -8.15 24.82
N LYS A 261 3.52 -7.28 25.54
CA LYS A 261 4.10 -6.03 26.06
C LYS A 261 5.37 -6.23 26.90
N LYS A 262 5.46 -7.36 27.61
CA LYS A 262 6.64 -7.71 28.43
C LYS A 262 7.85 -8.00 27.57
N GLU A 263 7.68 -8.70 26.46
CA GLU A 263 8.79 -9.02 25.54
C GLU A 263 9.35 -7.78 24.84
N ILE A 264 8.49 -6.80 24.56
CA ILE A 264 8.87 -5.59 23.82
C ILE A 264 9.11 -4.38 24.74
N HIS A 265 9.08 -4.58 26.05
CA HIS A 265 9.21 -3.53 27.07
C HIS A 265 8.24 -2.35 26.88
N ALA A 266 7.06 -2.61 26.29
CA ALA A 266 6.05 -1.60 26.09
C ALA A 266 5.30 -1.33 27.40
N THR A 267 5.04 -0.05 27.66
CA THR A 267 4.34 0.43 28.87
C THR A 267 2.82 0.37 28.76
N GLY A 268 2.29 0.10 27.56
CA GLY A 268 0.85 0.12 27.29
C GLY A 268 0.05 -1.14 27.65
N ASP A 269 -1.27 -1.05 27.50
CA ASP A 269 -2.28 -2.07 27.81
C ASP A 269 -2.61 -2.98 26.62
N CYS A 270 -2.04 -2.69 25.45
CA CYS A 270 -2.13 -3.61 24.32
C CYS A 270 -1.49 -4.96 24.69
N GLN A 271 -2.27 -6.04 24.51
CA GLN A 271 -1.84 -7.39 24.89
C GLN A 271 -0.82 -7.96 23.92
N PHE A 272 -1.01 -7.71 22.62
CA PHE A 272 -0.22 -8.30 21.55
C PHE A 272 0.13 -7.28 20.47
N TYR A 273 1.38 -7.32 20.03
CA TYR A 273 1.93 -6.49 18.99
C TYR A 273 2.35 -7.35 17.79
N LEU A 274 2.24 -6.75 16.61
CA LEU A 274 2.85 -7.25 15.39
C LEU A 274 4.34 -6.92 15.44
N GLN A 275 5.19 -7.90 15.14
CA GLN A 275 6.60 -7.70 14.88
C GLN A 275 6.83 -7.67 13.36
N THR A 276 7.66 -6.74 12.90
CA THR A 276 8.09 -6.66 11.51
C THR A 276 9.60 -6.41 11.43
N ASP A 277 10.22 -6.80 10.32
CA ASP A 277 11.59 -6.44 9.97
C ASP A 277 11.68 -5.19 9.07
N CYS A 278 10.56 -4.49 8.84
CA CYS A 278 10.59 -3.16 8.25
C CYS A 278 11.58 -2.27 9.02
N ALA A 279 12.42 -1.53 8.30
CA ALA A 279 13.29 -0.53 8.91
C ALA A 279 12.42 0.56 9.57
N LEU A 280 12.39 0.57 10.89
CA LEU A 280 11.68 1.56 11.70
C LEU A 280 12.69 2.47 12.42
N ASN A 281 12.55 3.78 12.24
CA ASN A 281 13.36 4.79 12.91
C ASN A 281 12.45 5.84 13.55
N GLU A 282 13.04 6.74 14.35
CA GLU A 282 12.34 7.93 14.86
C GLU A 282 11.67 8.70 13.72
N GLY A 283 10.38 8.97 13.88
CA GLY A 283 9.52 9.58 12.86
C GLY A 283 8.52 8.61 12.21
N ASN A 284 8.73 7.29 12.30
CA ASN A 284 7.75 6.30 11.83
C ASN A 284 6.64 6.01 12.84
N SER A 285 6.87 6.26 14.14
CA SER A 285 5.87 6.10 15.19
C SER A 285 4.57 6.83 14.84
N GLY A 286 3.43 6.19 15.06
CA GLY A 286 2.10 6.68 14.68
C GLY A 286 1.75 6.52 13.20
N GLY A 287 2.71 6.15 12.34
CA GLY A 287 2.49 5.84 10.92
C GLY A 287 1.96 4.42 10.69
N PRO A 288 1.45 4.12 9.47
CA PRO A 288 0.85 2.83 9.19
C PRO A 288 1.87 1.75 8.80
N VAL A 289 1.55 0.52 9.23
CA VAL A 289 1.97 -0.72 8.56
C VAL A 289 0.83 -1.18 7.67
N VAL A 290 1.10 -1.39 6.38
CA VAL A 290 0.10 -1.80 5.38
C VAL A 290 0.41 -3.12 4.72
N ASN A 291 -0.65 -3.85 4.34
CA ASN A 291 -0.56 -5.05 3.51
C ASN A 291 -0.36 -4.70 2.01
N LEU A 292 -0.31 -5.72 1.16
CA LEU A 292 -0.14 -5.55 -0.29
C LEU A 292 -1.34 -4.87 -0.99
N ASP A 293 -2.51 -4.86 -0.35
CA ASP A 293 -3.68 -4.12 -0.82
C ASP A 293 -3.60 -2.63 -0.46
N GLY A 294 -2.61 -2.21 0.35
CA GLY A 294 -2.49 -0.85 0.87
C GLY A 294 -3.50 -0.53 1.97
N GLU A 295 -3.98 -1.56 2.67
CA GLU A 295 -4.83 -1.44 3.84
C GLU A 295 -3.98 -1.44 5.10
N VAL A 296 -4.31 -0.58 6.06
CA VAL A 296 -3.60 -0.48 7.34
C VAL A 296 -3.92 -1.72 8.17
N ILE A 297 -2.88 -2.47 8.52
CA ILE A 297 -2.96 -3.65 9.40
C ILE A 297 -2.35 -3.38 10.78
N GLY A 298 -1.62 -2.28 10.94
CA GLY A 298 -1.14 -1.84 12.25
C GLY A 298 -0.65 -0.40 12.27
N VAL A 299 -0.38 0.09 13.48
CA VAL A 299 0.17 1.42 13.75
C VAL A 299 1.53 1.26 14.42
N ASN A 300 2.57 1.82 13.82
CA ASN A 300 3.94 1.76 14.36
C ASN A 300 3.97 2.38 15.76
N CYS A 301 4.48 1.67 16.77
CA CYS A 301 4.46 2.16 18.15
C CYS A 301 5.78 2.00 18.90
N ALA A 302 6.67 1.09 18.47
CA ALA A 302 7.97 0.90 19.10
C ALA A 302 8.98 0.31 18.11
N PHE A 303 10.26 0.47 18.41
CA PHE A 303 11.37 -0.18 17.72
C PHE A 303 12.27 -0.87 18.76
N GLY A 304 12.91 -1.97 18.37
CA GLY A 304 13.88 -2.65 19.23
C GLY A 304 15.13 -1.80 19.45
N ASP A 305 15.76 -1.96 20.62
CA ASP A 305 17.03 -1.30 20.93
C ASP A 305 18.08 -1.65 19.86
N GLY A 306 18.64 -0.62 19.22
CA GLY A 306 19.78 -0.74 18.32
C GLY A 306 19.47 -1.25 16.91
N ASN A 307 18.48 -0.70 16.20
CA ASN A 307 18.31 -0.78 14.73
C ASN A 307 18.69 -2.13 14.05
N VAL A 308 18.34 -3.26 14.68
CA VAL A 308 18.67 -4.62 14.24
C VAL A 308 17.59 -5.22 13.31
N GLY A 309 16.75 -4.39 12.69
CA GLY A 309 15.64 -4.87 11.86
C GLY A 309 14.51 -5.53 12.67
N VAL A 310 14.19 -4.97 13.84
CA VAL A 310 13.07 -5.41 14.67
C VAL A 310 12.20 -4.21 15.02
N GLY A 311 11.01 -4.16 14.43
CA GLY A 311 9.99 -3.14 14.65
C GLY A 311 8.70 -3.71 15.20
N PHE A 312 7.92 -2.88 15.89
CA PHE A 312 6.64 -3.28 16.48
C PHE A 312 5.50 -2.32 16.10
N ALA A 313 4.34 -2.92 15.80
CA ALA A 313 3.13 -2.20 15.49
C ALA A 313 1.94 -2.74 16.30
N MET A 314 1.08 -1.82 16.76
CA MET A 314 -0.20 -2.17 17.34
C MET A 314 -1.14 -2.70 16.26
N PRO A 315 -1.77 -3.88 16.42
CA PRO A 315 -2.70 -4.43 15.43
C PRO A 315 -3.89 -3.49 15.18
N ILE A 316 -4.29 -3.31 13.93
CA ILE A 316 -5.36 -2.36 13.56
C ILE A 316 -6.70 -2.69 14.23
N ASP A 317 -7.01 -3.98 14.48
CA ASP A 317 -8.25 -4.36 15.15
C ASP A 317 -8.29 -3.87 16.60
N THR A 318 -7.13 -3.83 17.27
CA THR A 318 -6.99 -3.23 18.61
C THR A 318 -7.22 -1.73 18.55
N VAL A 319 -6.60 -1.05 17.57
CA VAL A 319 -6.77 0.40 17.38
C VAL A 319 -8.24 0.74 17.13
N VAL A 320 -8.91 0.01 16.23
CA VAL A 320 -10.34 0.18 15.94
C VAL A 320 -11.21 -0.09 17.17
N LYS A 321 -10.84 -1.06 18.02
CA LYS A 321 -11.53 -1.29 19.29
C LYS A 321 -11.40 -0.09 20.23
N VAL A 322 -10.19 0.44 20.43
CA VAL A 322 -9.95 1.63 21.26
C VAL A 322 -10.71 2.85 20.70
N MET A 323 -10.69 3.06 19.39
CA MET A 323 -11.46 4.12 18.73
C MET A 323 -12.95 4.06 19.08
N LYS A 324 -13.53 2.85 19.01
CA LYS A 324 -14.95 2.65 19.35
C LYS A 324 -15.23 2.89 20.82
N GLU A 325 -14.40 2.36 21.72
CA GLU A 325 -14.57 2.52 23.17
C GLU A 325 -14.47 3.98 23.61
N ARG A 326 -13.66 4.78 22.90
CA ARG A 326 -13.44 6.20 23.18
C ARG A 326 -14.29 7.17 22.34
N ASN A 327 -15.14 6.64 21.45
CA ASN A 327 -15.97 7.43 20.51
C ASN A 327 -15.15 8.38 19.60
N TRP A 328 -14.05 7.88 19.03
CA TRP A 328 -13.19 8.61 18.10
C TRP A 328 -13.74 8.68 16.68
#